data_AF-A0A0A9ZD58-F1
#
_entry.id   AF-A0A0A9ZD58-F1
#
_cell.length_a   1.000
_cell.length_b   1.000
_cell.length_c   1.000
_cell.angle_alpha   90.00
_cell.angle_beta   90.00
_cell.angle_gamma   90.00
#
_symmetry.space_group_name_H-M   'P 1'
#
loop_
_entity.id
_entity.type
_entity.pdbx_description
1 polymer ?
#
loop_
_entity_poly.entity_id
_entity_poly.type
_entity_poly.pdbx_seq_one_letter_code
_entity_poly.pdbx_strand_id
1 'polypeptide(L)'
;MLKRGSSESAKVAQLSGYISEVSSFHHGEASLQETIVKMAQNFTGGNNINLLVPEGQFGSRQQLGNDHAAPRYVFTKLSRFARMLFPEEDEPLLDYVDEEGTLVEPNHYVPIIPMLLCNGSVGIGFGFASNIPSFHPLDVIRVVKAMIHGSSAKQVVRRLVPWAVGFQGHIRRGPENTFFAIGNYKAYKNGRFHIT
;
A
#
# COMPACT_ATOMS: atom_id res chain seq x y z
N MET A 1 -9.51 7.00 9.77
CA MET A 1 -8.23 7.62 10.23
C MET A 1 -8.12 9.08 9.84
N LEU A 2 -8.36 9.48 8.58
CA LEU A 2 -8.33 10.89 8.17
C LEU A 2 -9.30 11.76 8.99
N LYS A 3 -10.56 11.31 9.16
CA LYS A 3 -11.57 11.96 10.02
C LYS A 3 -11.18 12.08 11.52
N ARG A 4 -10.33 11.18 12.02
CA ARG A 4 -9.92 11.18 13.45
C ARG A 4 -9.01 12.37 13.78
N GLY A 5 -8.30 12.93 12.80
CA GLY A 5 -7.43 14.11 12.95
C GLY A 5 -6.23 13.96 13.90
N SER A 6 -6.18 12.91 14.72
CA SER A 6 -5.15 12.69 15.73
C SER A 6 -3.89 12.06 15.13
N SER A 7 -2.75 12.64 15.48
CA SER A 7 -1.42 12.08 15.22
C SER A 7 -1.00 11.05 16.27
N GLU A 8 -1.82 10.81 17.30
CA GLU A 8 -1.50 9.87 18.36
C GLU A 8 -1.75 8.43 17.95
N SER A 9 -0.84 7.57 18.40
CA SER A 9 -0.94 6.14 18.19
C SER A 9 -2.09 5.53 18.99
N ALA A 10 -2.81 4.59 18.37
CA ALA A 10 -3.81 3.78 19.04
C ALA A 10 -3.49 2.29 18.86
N LYS A 11 -3.94 1.47 19.80
CA LYS A 11 -3.88 0.01 19.64
C LYS A 11 -4.70 -0.40 18.42
N VAL A 12 -4.19 -1.32 17.61
CA VAL A 12 -4.92 -1.78 16.42
C VAL A 12 -6.30 -2.35 16.78
N ALA A 13 -6.39 -3.11 17.87
CA ALA A 13 -7.68 -3.62 18.36
C ALA A 13 -8.67 -2.53 18.80
N GLN A 14 -8.20 -1.41 19.36
CA GLN A 14 -9.10 -0.29 19.71
C GLN A 14 -9.49 0.49 18.46
N LEU A 15 -8.55 0.64 17.53
CA LEU A 15 -8.79 1.34 16.28
C LEU A 15 -9.79 0.60 15.40
N SER A 16 -9.80 -0.73 15.38
CA SER A 16 -10.79 -1.52 14.62
C SER A 16 -12.21 -1.28 15.12
N GLY A 17 -12.42 -1.27 16.44
CA GLY A 17 -13.74 -0.99 17.03
C GLY A 17 -14.23 0.42 16.67
N TYR A 18 -13.36 1.43 16.79
CA TYR A 18 -13.68 2.80 16.37
C TYR A 18 -14.03 2.88 14.88
N ILE A 19 -13.24 2.24 14.01
CA ILE A 19 -13.52 2.23 12.55
C ILE A 19 -14.86 1.56 12.28
N SER A 20 -15.13 0.41 12.92
CA SER A 20 -16.38 -0.33 12.73
C SER A 20 -17.61 0.51 13.05
N GLU A 21 -17.53 1.34 14.08
CA GLU A 21 -18.60 2.26 14.48
C GLU A 21 -18.76 3.41 13.48
N VAL A 22 -17.67 4.12 13.13
CA VAL A 22 -17.77 5.35 12.33
C VAL A 22 -17.96 5.12 10.83
N SER A 23 -17.67 3.92 10.33
CA SER A 23 -17.81 3.55 8.91
C SER A 23 -18.92 2.52 8.67
N SER A 24 -19.78 2.26 9.66
CA SER A 24 -20.84 1.25 9.57
C SER A 24 -20.35 -0.11 9.02
N PHE A 25 -19.16 -0.56 9.44
CA PHE A 25 -18.57 -1.77 8.86
C PHE A 25 -19.29 -3.02 9.36
N HIS A 26 -19.85 -3.80 8.43
CA HIS A 26 -20.74 -4.93 8.75
C HIS A 26 -20.06 -6.31 8.80
N HIS A 27 -18.73 -6.40 8.71
CA HIS A 27 -18.00 -7.65 8.86
C HIS A 27 -17.22 -7.70 10.18
N GLY A 28 -16.75 -8.89 10.57
CA GLY A 28 -16.05 -9.06 11.84
C GLY A 28 -14.78 -8.22 11.94
N GLU A 29 -14.54 -7.62 13.11
CA GLU A 29 -13.39 -6.75 13.37
C GLU A 29 -12.04 -7.41 13.10
N ALA A 30 -11.95 -8.74 13.17
CA ALA A 30 -10.73 -9.48 12.83
C ALA A 30 -10.24 -9.13 11.41
N SER A 31 -11.16 -8.98 10.45
CA SER A 31 -10.83 -8.59 9.07
C SER A 31 -10.33 -7.14 8.97
N LEU A 32 -10.90 -6.23 9.76
CA LEU A 32 -10.42 -4.85 9.88
C LEU A 32 -9.02 -4.80 10.50
N GLN A 33 -8.79 -5.55 11.58
CA GLN A 33 -7.49 -5.59 12.25
C GLN A 33 -6.41 -6.10 11.30
N GLU A 34 -6.69 -7.16 10.54
CA GLU A 34 -5.78 -7.67 9.51
C GLU A 34 -5.51 -6.62 8.41
N THR A 35 -6.55 -5.92 7.97
CA THR A 35 -6.43 -4.84 6.98
C THR A 35 -5.55 -3.69 7.50
N ILE A 36 -5.75 -3.25 8.75
CA ILE A 36 -4.94 -2.22 9.39
C ILE A 36 -3.47 -2.66 9.47
N VAL A 37 -3.20 -3.91 9.86
CA VAL A 37 -1.83 -4.45 9.89
C VAL A 37 -1.20 -4.40 8.50
N LYS A 38 -1.90 -4.90 7.47
CA LYS A 38 -1.41 -4.87 6.07
C LYS A 38 -1.17 -3.46 5.55
N MET A 39 -2.00 -2.49 5.90
CA MET A 39 -1.80 -1.07 5.53
C MET A 39 -0.58 -0.43 6.19
N ALA A 40 -0.14 -0.95 7.34
CA ALA A 40 1.00 -0.44 8.09
C ALA A 40 2.34 -1.12 7.74
N GLN A 41 2.30 -2.33 7.18
CA GLN A 41 3.49 -3.12 6.85
C GLN A 41 4.49 -2.38 5.94
N ASN A 42 5.78 -2.47 6.27
CA ASN A 42 6.87 -1.74 5.62
C ASN A 42 8.13 -2.60 5.37
N PHE A 43 8.05 -3.92 5.47
CA PHE A 43 9.16 -4.81 5.13
C PHE A 43 9.43 -4.82 3.61
N THR A 44 10.59 -5.33 3.19
CA THR A 44 10.94 -5.44 1.76
C THR A 44 9.89 -6.24 0.99
N GLY A 45 9.23 -5.62 0.00
CA GLY A 45 8.14 -6.22 -0.76
C GLY A 45 6.73 -5.97 -0.20
N GLY A 46 6.61 -5.30 0.94
CA GLY A 46 5.34 -4.75 1.44
C GLY A 46 4.98 -3.42 0.76
N ASN A 47 4.37 -2.49 1.50
CA ASN A 47 3.98 -1.19 0.94
C ASN A 47 5.21 -0.33 0.63
N ASN A 48 5.27 0.23 -0.59
CA ASN A 48 6.26 1.25 -0.92
C ASN A 48 5.98 2.56 -0.18
N ILE A 49 4.71 2.89 0.05
CA ILE A 49 4.25 3.98 0.89
C ILE A 49 3.17 3.43 1.83
N ASN A 50 3.56 3.09 3.06
CA ASN A 50 2.61 2.73 4.11
C ASN A 50 1.86 3.98 4.61
N LEU A 51 0.52 3.93 4.53
CA LEU A 51 -0.35 5.02 4.98
C LEU A 51 -0.53 5.04 6.50
N LEU A 52 -0.24 3.90 7.15
CA LEU A 52 -0.22 3.75 8.58
C LEU A 52 1.20 3.42 9.05
N VAL A 53 1.58 3.91 10.23
CA VAL A 53 2.91 3.66 10.81
C VAL A 53 2.88 2.38 11.64
N PRO A 54 3.77 1.41 11.41
CA PRO A 54 3.85 0.22 12.24
C PRO A 54 4.60 0.54 13.55
N GLU A 55 3.91 0.48 14.70
CA GLU A 55 4.52 0.61 16.02
C GLU A 55 4.37 -0.68 16.82
N GLY A 56 5.42 -1.50 16.77
CA GLY A 56 5.44 -2.87 17.27
C GLY A 56 5.78 -3.86 16.16
N GLN A 57 5.46 -5.14 16.38
CA GLN A 57 5.76 -6.19 15.40
C GLN A 57 4.59 -6.36 14.40
N PHE A 58 4.71 -5.73 13.22
CA PHE A 58 3.72 -5.81 12.13
C PHE A 58 4.01 -6.90 11.09
N GLY A 59 4.95 -7.78 11.42
CA GLY A 59 5.40 -8.87 10.57
C GLY A 59 6.62 -8.48 9.74
N SER A 60 7.23 -9.47 9.12
CA SER A 60 8.51 -9.36 8.44
C SER A 60 8.48 -10.03 7.08
N ARG A 61 9.52 -9.77 6.28
CA ARG A 61 9.71 -10.44 4.99
C ARG A 61 9.85 -11.96 5.11
N GLN A 62 10.18 -12.51 6.29
CA GLN A 62 10.41 -13.95 6.44
C GLN A 62 9.12 -14.76 6.26
N GLN A 63 7.99 -14.22 6.69
CA GLN A 63 6.68 -14.85 6.52
C GLN A 63 5.69 -13.96 5.77
N LEU A 64 6.21 -13.06 4.93
CA LEU A 64 5.40 -12.11 4.14
C LEU A 64 4.39 -11.34 5.01
N GLY A 65 4.82 -10.96 6.21
CA GLY A 65 4.00 -10.20 7.16
C GLY A 65 3.09 -11.03 8.06
N ASN A 66 2.96 -12.34 7.85
CA ASN A 66 2.07 -13.22 8.63
C ASN A 66 2.58 -13.49 10.06
N ASP A 67 3.84 -13.16 10.34
CA ASP A 67 4.50 -13.22 11.65
C ASP A 67 4.25 -11.96 12.50
N HIS A 68 3.18 -11.21 12.22
CA HIS A 68 2.79 -10.05 13.01
C HIS A 68 2.29 -10.44 14.41
N ALA A 69 2.50 -9.57 15.39
CA ALA A 69 1.94 -9.77 16.73
C ALA A 69 0.42 -9.54 16.75
N ALA A 70 -0.24 -10.01 17.80
CA ALA A 70 -1.68 -9.86 17.94
C ALA A 70 -2.08 -8.37 17.99
N PRO A 71 -3.20 -7.95 17.38
CA PRO A 71 -3.67 -6.55 17.30
C PRO A 71 -3.79 -5.80 18.63
N ARG A 72 -3.92 -6.52 19.75
CA ARG A 72 -3.95 -5.97 21.11
C ARG A 72 -2.59 -5.49 21.65
N TYR A 73 -1.49 -5.91 21.03
CA TYR A 73 -0.12 -5.59 21.44
C TYR A 73 0.60 -4.62 20.51
N VAL A 74 -0.02 -4.25 19.38
CA VAL A 74 0.58 -3.38 18.37
C VAL A 74 -0.22 -2.10 18.23
N PHE A 75 0.48 -1.03 17.87
CA PHE A 75 -0.05 0.31 17.76
C PHE A 75 0.16 0.85 16.37
N THR A 76 -0.72 1.75 15.95
CA THR A 76 -0.53 2.46 14.69
C THR A 76 -1.10 3.86 14.76
N LYS A 77 -0.62 4.70 13.84
CA LYS A 77 -1.07 6.06 13.61
C LYS A 77 -1.02 6.37 12.13
N LEU A 78 -1.67 7.46 11.74
CA LEU A 78 -1.61 7.95 10.37
C LEU A 78 -0.17 8.36 10.03
N SER A 79 0.34 7.90 8.89
CA SER A 79 1.63 8.35 8.36
C SER A 79 1.54 9.83 8.01
N ARG A 80 2.62 10.59 8.27
CA ARG A 80 2.71 12.01 7.84
C ARG A 80 2.49 12.19 6.34
N PHE A 81 2.82 11.17 5.55
CA PHE A 81 2.62 11.19 4.10
C PHE A 81 1.15 11.06 3.70
N ALA A 82 0.29 10.49 4.55
CA ALA A 82 -1.10 10.26 4.18
C ALA A 82 -1.84 11.57 3.89
N ARG A 83 -1.73 12.59 4.76
CA ARG A 83 -2.39 13.88 4.51
C ARG A 83 -1.79 14.66 3.34
N MET A 84 -0.50 14.46 3.06
CA MET A 84 0.12 15.01 1.84
C MET A 84 -0.41 14.32 0.57
N LEU A 85 -0.73 13.02 0.66
CA LEU A 85 -1.23 12.24 -0.46
C LEU A 85 -2.72 12.45 -0.69
N PHE A 86 -3.48 12.71 0.38
CA PHE A 86 -4.92 12.95 0.41
C PHE A 86 -5.18 14.33 1.03
N PRO A 87 -5.12 15.40 0.22
CA PRO A 87 -5.37 16.77 0.68
C PRO A 87 -6.77 16.88 1.32
N GLU A 88 -6.88 17.67 2.38
CA GLU A 88 -8.15 17.88 3.08
C GLU A 88 -9.11 18.72 2.23
N GLU A 89 -8.55 19.57 1.38
CA GLU A 89 -9.26 20.44 0.45
C GLU A 89 -10.06 19.66 -0.61
N ASP A 90 -9.65 18.41 -0.88
CA ASP A 90 -10.36 17.53 -1.81
C ASP A 90 -11.55 16.82 -1.13
N GLU A 91 -11.62 16.75 0.20
CA GLU A 91 -12.66 15.99 0.92
C GLU A 91 -14.09 16.46 0.57
N PRO A 92 -14.42 17.77 0.54
CA PRO A 92 -15.76 18.24 0.16
C PRO A 92 -16.17 17.91 -1.29
N LEU A 93 -15.23 17.49 -2.14
CA LEU A 93 -15.47 17.17 -3.55
C LEU A 93 -15.75 15.68 -3.77
N LEU A 94 -15.63 14.84 -2.73
CA LEU A 94 -15.80 13.40 -2.83
C LEU A 94 -17.27 12.99 -2.69
N ASP A 95 -17.63 11.91 -3.38
CA ASP A 95 -18.96 11.30 -3.27
C ASP A 95 -19.02 10.37 -2.06
N TYR A 96 -19.59 10.86 -0.96
CA TYR A 96 -19.81 10.11 0.28
C TYR A 96 -20.98 9.14 0.19
N VAL A 97 -20.81 7.95 0.77
CA VAL A 97 -21.87 6.95 0.89
C VAL A 97 -22.74 7.26 2.10
N ASP A 98 -24.05 7.12 1.94
CA ASP A 98 -25.04 7.20 3.01
C ASP A 98 -25.43 5.77 3.43
N GLU A 99 -25.14 5.43 4.68
CA GLU A 99 -25.52 4.18 5.32
C GLU A 99 -26.58 4.49 6.39
N GLU A 100 -27.84 4.17 6.10
CA GLU A 100 -28.98 4.37 7.01
C GLU A 100 -29.09 5.79 7.61
N GLY A 101 -28.81 6.83 6.82
CA GLY A 101 -28.84 8.23 7.22
C GLY A 101 -27.54 8.74 7.85
N THR A 102 -26.48 7.93 7.87
CA THR A 102 -25.15 8.31 8.33
C THR A 102 -24.17 8.33 7.17
N LEU A 103 -23.53 9.48 6.93
CA LEU A 103 -22.45 9.57 5.94
C LEU A 103 -21.18 8.89 6.47
N VAL A 104 -20.68 7.90 5.74
CA VAL A 104 -19.51 7.09 6.08
C VAL A 104 -18.26 7.50 5.28
N GLU A 105 -17.52 6.58 4.65
CA GLU A 105 -16.45 6.89 3.71
C GLU A 105 -16.96 7.28 2.30
N PRO A 106 -16.14 7.97 1.49
CA PRO A 106 -16.44 8.15 0.08
C PRO A 106 -16.22 6.87 -0.73
N ASN A 107 -16.88 6.79 -1.88
CA ASN A 107 -16.72 5.69 -2.85
C ASN A 107 -15.23 5.43 -3.18
N HIS A 108 -14.45 6.49 -3.28
CA HIS A 108 -13.01 6.46 -3.41
C HIS A 108 -12.41 7.81 -3.01
N TYR A 109 -11.14 7.79 -2.62
CA TYR A 109 -10.35 9.01 -2.45
C TYR A 109 -9.58 9.32 -3.74
N VAL A 110 -9.23 10.59 -3.93
CA VAL A 110 -8.46 11.08 -5.08
C VAL A 110 -7.07 11.52 -4.61
N PRO A 111 -6.09 10.60 -4.51
CA PRO A 111 -4.74 10.98 -4.09
C PRO A 111 -4.02 11.79 -5.17
N ILE A 112 -3.08 12.66 -4.76
CA ILE A 112 -2.27 13.48 -5.69
C ILE A 112 -1.38 12.66 -6.64
N ILE A 113 -1.18 11.37 -6.34
CA ILE A 113 -0.49 10.39 -7.19
C ILE A 113 -1.24 9.05 -7.18
N PRO A 114 -1.20 8.25 -8.27
CA PRO A 114 -1.82 6.93 -8.33
C PRO A 114 -1.28 5.94 -7.28
N MET A 115 -1.91 5.90 -6.11
CA MET A 115 -1.50 5.03 -4.99
C MET A 115 -1.55 3.55 -5.33
N LEU A 116 -2.48 3.14 -6.21
CA LEU A 116 -2.57 1.79 -6.74
C LEU A 116 -1.26 1.35 -7.43
N LEU A 117 -0.61 2.25 -8.19
CA LEU A 117 0.68 1.94 -8.80
C LEU A 117 1.82 2.02 -7.79
N CYS A 118 1.72 2.87 -6.77
CA CYS A 118 2.76 2.98 -5.76
C CYS A 118 2.86 1.69 -4.92
N ASN A 119 1.73 1.18 -4.41
CA ASN A 119 1.71 0.02 -3.52
C ASN A 119 1.35 -1.30 -4.21
N GLY A 120 0.86 -1.27 -5.45
CA GLY A 120 0.32 -2.45 -6.12
C GLY A 120 -1.04 -2.88 -5.55
N SER A 121 -1.56 -4.00 -6.04
CA SER A 121 -2.77 -4.64 -5.51
C SER A 121 -2.82 -6.11 -5.87
N VAL A 122 -3.32 -6.93 -4.95
CA VAL A 122 -3.69 -8.33 -5.22
C VAL A 122 -5.12 -8.54 -4.74
N GLY A 123 -5.98 -9.07 -5.60
CA GLY A 123 -7.38 -9.34 -5.28
C GLY A 123 -7.93 -10.49 -6.10
N ILE A 124 -8.74 -11.32 -5.48
CA ILE A 124 -9.43 -12.44 -6.13
C ILE A 124 -10.92 -12.25 -5.87
N GLY A 125 -11.70 -12.20 -6.94
CA GLY A 125 -13.16 -12.15 -6.91
C GLY A 125 -13.77 -13.35 -7.63
N PHE A 126 -15.09 -13.35 -7.76
CA PHE A 126 -15.78 -14.38 -8.52
C PHE A 126 -15.57 -14.17 -10.03
N GLY A 127 -14.84 -15.08 -10.68
CA GLY A 127 -14.56 -15.04 -12.13
C GLY A 127 -13.42 -14.12 -12.57
N PHE A 128 -12.84 -13.33 -11.64
CA PHE A 128 -11.77 -12.38 -11.95
C PHE A 128 -10.69 -12.37 -10.87
N ALA A 129 -9.45 -12.07 -11.27
CA ALA A 129 -8.36 -11.79 -10.36
C ALA A 129 -7.58 -10.56 -10.85
N SER A 130 -7.04 -9.79 -9.92
CA SER A 130 -6.18 -8.64 -10.18
C SER A 130 -4.85 -8.85 -9.47
N ASN A 131 -3.76 -8.60 -10.19
CA ASN A 131 -2.40 -8.57 -9.65
C ASN A 131 -1.63 -7.45 -10.34
N ILE A 132 -1.47 -6.34 -9.63
CA ILE A 132 -0.77 -5.15 -10.09
C ILE A 132 0.51 -5.02 -9.26
N PRO A 133 1.70 -5.05 -9.88
CA PRO A 133 2.94 -4.86 -9.15
C PRO A 133 3.05 -3.41 -8.67
N SER A 134 3.88 -3.21 -7.65
CA SER A 134 4.22 -1.88 -7.16
C SER A 134 5.32 -1.22 -8.00
N PHE A 135 5.34 0.10 -8.01
CA PHE A 135 6.27 0.94 -8.76
C PHE A 135 6.89 2.00 -7.85
N HIS A 136 8.07 2.49 -8.23
CA HIS A 136 8.76 3.52 -7.48
C HIS A 136 7.93 4.83 -7.47
N PRO A 137 7.60 5.42 -6.31
CA PRO A 137 6.74 6.61 -6.26
C PRO A 137 7.23 7.79 -7.10
N LEU A 138 8.55 8.04 -7.12
CA LEU A 138 9.13 9.09 -7.97
C LEU A 138 8.95 8.80 -9.47
N ASP A 139 8.86 7.55 -9.90
CA ASP A 139 8.64 7.19 -11.30
C ASP A 139 7.18 7.41 -11.68
N VAL A 140 6.27 7.07 -10.77
CA VAL A 140 4.84 7.39 -10.89
C VAL A 140 4.64 8.91 -10.97
N ILE A 141 5.30 9.70 -10.11
CA ILE A 141 5.28 11.17 -10.17
C ILE A 141 5.78 11.68 -11.53
N ARG A 142 6.89 11.13 -12.04
CA ARG A 142 7.43 11.51 -13.36
C ARG A 142 6.43 11.22 -14.48
N VAL A 143 5.72 10.10 -14.41
CA VAL A 143 4.65 9.74 -15.35
C VAL A 143 3.49 10.74 -15.29
N VAL A 144 2.97 11.04 -14.10
CA VAL A 144 1.88 12.03 -13.91
C VAL A 144 2.29 13.39 -14.46
N LYS A 145 3.50 13.87 -14.11
CA LYS A 145 4.03 15.13 -14.66
C LYS A 145 4.10 15.10 -16.18
N ALA A 146 4.62 14.02 -16.78
CA ALA A 146 4.69 13.92 -18.24
C ALA A 146 3.30 13.97 -18.91
N MET A 147 2.29 13.36 -18.28
CA MET A 147 0.90 13.40 -18.77
C MET A 147 0.31 14.81 -18.70
N ILE A 148 0.55 15.54 -17.60
CA ILE A 148 0.15 16.95 -17.47
C ILE A 148 0.77 17.81 -18.59
N HIS A 149 2.00 17.48 -19.03
CA HIS A 149 2.67 18.16 -20.15
C HIS A 149 2.32 17.56 -21.54
N GLY A 150 1.20 16.83 -21.65
CA GLY A 150 0.66 16.37 -22.94
C GLY A 150 1.17 15.01 -23.43
N SER A 151 1.97 14.27 -22.65
CA SER A 151 2.37 12.91 -23.03
C SER A 151 1.22 11.92 -22.89
N SER A 152 1.04 11.01 -23.87
CA SER A 152 0.02 9.97 -23.78
C SER A 152 0.30 9.00 -22.62
N ALA A 153 -0.73 8.71 -21.80
CA ALA A 153 -0.66 7.76 -20.69
C ALA A 153 -0.06 6.41 -21.11
N LYS A 154 -0.51 5.87 -22.26
CA LYS A 154 -0.02 4.59 -22.80
C LYS A 154 1.49 4.60 -23.04
N GLN A 155 2.04 5.72 -23.50
CA GLN A 155 3.47 5.85 -23.79
C GLN A 155 4.29 5.92 -22.51
N VAL A 156 3.85 6.70 -21.52
CA VAL A 156 4.63 6.95 -20.30
C VAL A 156 4.49 5.83 -19.28
N VAL A 157 3.30 5.24 -19.12
CA VAL A 157 3.07 4.12 -18.20
C VAL A 157 3.82 2.88 -18.65
N ARG A 158 3.92 2.62 -19.96
CA ARG A 158 4.72 1.52 -20.51
C ARG A 158 6.20 1.60 -20.15
N ARG A 159 6.71 2.76 -19.71
CA ARG A 159 8.10 2.94 -19.28
C ARG A 159 8.35 2.57 -17.82
N LEU A 160 7.29 2.39 -17.01
CA LEU A 160 7.41 1.98 -15.62
C LEU A 160 7.88 0.53 -15.49
N VAL A 161 8.90 0.32 -14.65
CA VAL A 161 9.42 -1.00 -14.29
C VAL A 161 9.03 -1.27 -12.84
N PRO A 162 8.46 -2.44 -12.51
CA PRO A 162 8.13 -2.79 -11.14
C PRO A 162 9.29 -2.56 -10.18
N TRP A 163 8.96 -2.12 -8.97
CA TRP A 163 9.93 -1.80 -7.95
C TRP A 163 9.30 -1.96 -6.56
N ALA A 164 10.05 -2.58 -5.65
CA ALA A 164 9.66 -2.76 -4.26
C ALA A 164 10.69 -2.13 -3.33
N VAL A 165 10.20 -1.43 -2.31
CA VAL A 165 11.04 -0.82 -1.27
C VAL A 165 11.96 -1.85 -0.62
N GLY A 166 13.22 -1.48 -0.42
CA GLY A 166 14.23 -2.34 0.19
C GLY A 166 14.67 -3.54 -0.65
N PHE A 167 14.16 -3.74 -1.87
CA PHE A 167 14.66 -4.77 -2.77
C PHE A 167 16.00 -4.32 -3.35
N GLN A 168 17.06 -5.07 -3.06
CA GLN A 168 18.42 -4.74 -3.49
C GLN A 168 18.84 -5.41 -4.80
N GLY A 169 18.02 -6.35 -5.30
CA GLY A 169 18.23 -6.97 -6.60
C GLY A 169 17.91 -6.02 -7.74
N HIS A 170 17.73 -6.57 -8.94
CA HIS A 170 17.35 -5.80 -10.11
C HIS A 170 16.11 -6.39 -10.77
N ILE A 171 15.22 -5.50 -11.20
CA ILE A 171 14.04 -5.85 -11.99
C ILE A 171 14.27 -5.30 -13.40
N ARG A 172 14.14 -6.16 -14.41
CA ARG A 172 14.29 -5.78 -15.81
C ARG A 172 13.11 -6.27 -16.64
N ARG A 173 12.83 -5.60 -17.75
CA ARG A 173 11.82 -6.05 -18.71
C ARG A 173 12.25 -7.36 -19.37
N GLY A 174 11.29 -8.26 -19.48
CA GLY A 174 11.36 -9.43 -20.35
C GLY A 174 10.53 -9.23 -21.63
N PRO A 175 10.35 -10.31 -22.42
CA PRO A 175 9.45 -10.34 -23.57
C PRO A 175 7.98 -10.10 -23.18
N GLU A 176 7.14 -9.66 -24.11
CA GLU A 176 5.67 -9.72 -23.98
C GLU A 176 5.08 -9.10 -22.69
N ASN A 177 5.58 -7.92 -22.28
CA ASN A 177 5.18 -7.22 -21.04
C ASN A 177 5.48 -7.98 -19.73
N THR A 178 6.40 -8.95 -19.76
CA THR A 178 6.89 -9.62 -18.56
C THR A 178 8.04 -8.85 -17.90
N PHE A 179 8.34 -9.21 -16.66
CA PHE A 179 9.48 -8.67 -15.90
C PHE A 179 10.23 -9.81 -15.21
N PHE A 180 11.55 -9.70 -15.17
CA PHE A 180 12.43 -10.59 -14.40
C PHE A 180 12.90 -9.86 -13.16
N ALA A 181 12.59 -10.40 -11.98
CA ALA A 181 13.17 -9.97 -10.71
C ALA A 181 14.30 -10.92 -10.33
N ILE A 182 15.51 -10.38 -10.19
CA ILE A 182 16.73 -11.16 -9.95
C ILE A 182 17.38 -10.67 -8.67
N GLY A 183 17.53 -11.57 -7.69
CA GLY A 183 18.24 -11.30 -6.43
C GLY A 183 19.75 -11.24 -6.62
N ASN A 184 20.45 -10.81 -5.58
CA ASN A 184 21.91 -10.70 -5.61
C ASN A 184 22.56 -11.98 -5.11
N TYR A 185 23.55 -12.46 -5.84
CA TYR A 185 24.38 -13.57 -5.41
C TYR A 185 25.82 -13.41 -5.90
N LYS A 186 26.75 -14.00 -5.15
CA LYS A 186 28.16 -14.11 -5.51
C LYS A 186 28.58 -15.58 -5.52
N ALA A 187 29.00 -16.07 -6.68
CA ALA A 187 29.54 -17.41 -6.84
C ALA A 187 31.05 -17.42 -6.54
N TYR A 188 31.51 -18.43 -5.81
CA TYR A 188 32.92 -18.65 -5.50
C TYR A 188 33.45 -19.87 -6.26
N LYS A 189 34.75 -19.88 -6.58
CA LYS A 189 35.39 -20.93 -7.38
C LYS A 189 35.26 -22.35 -6.79
N ASN A 190 35.00 -22.47 -5.50
CA ASN A 190 34.85 -23.75 -4.81
C ASN A 190 33.40 -24.26 -4.74
N GLY A 191 32.52 -23.77 -5.63
CA GLY A 191 31.11 -24.17 -5.68
C GLY A 191 30.25 -23.55 -4.57
N ARG A 192 30.79 -22.65 -3.75
CA ARG A 192 29.99 -21.90 -2.76
C ARG A 192 29.29 -20.71 -3.41
N PHE A 193 28.13 -20.36 -2.86
CA PHE A 193 27.38 -19.17 -3.22
C PHE A 193 27.08 -18.36 -1.96
N HIS A 194 27.12 -17.04 -2.08
CA HIS A 194 26.64 -16.12 -1.04
C HIS A 194 25.50 -15.30 -1.63
N ILE A 195 24.34 -15.36 -0.99
CA ILE A 195 23.10 -14.71 -1.42
C ILE A 195 22.79 -13.59 -0.42
N THR A 196 22.44 -12.42 -0.94
CA THR A 196 22.15 -11.20 -0.17
C THR A 196 20.83 -10.60 -0.61
#